data_AF-A0A914ZIA1-F1
#
_entry.id   AF-A0A914ZIA1-F1
#
_cell.length_a   1.000
_cell.length_b   1.000
_cell.length_c   1.000
_cell.angle_alpha   90.00
_cell.angle_beta   90.00
_cell.angle_gamma   90.00
#
_symmetry.space_group_name_H-M   'P 1'
#
loop_
_entity.id
_entity.type
_entity.pdbx_description
1 polymer ?
#
loop_
_entity_poly.entity_id
_entity_poly.type
_entity_poly.pdbx_seq_one_letter_code
_entity_poly.pdbx_strand_id
1 'polypeptide(L)' 'MATVDPSTGEKDPDVEPLQMLREYRLAPEGKMRTIYKQSPIFGVNMGLNKEGTIRVGDEVYARYKDEPF' A
#
# COMPACT_ATOMS: atom_id res chain seq x y z
N MET A 1 -9.31 8.04 -2.59
CA MET A 1 -9.82 7.20 -3.68
C MET A 1 -10.28 5.84 -3.18
N ALA A 2 -9.60 5.23 -2.19
CA ALA A 2 -10.04 3.95 -1.60
C ALA A 2 -11.45 3.96 -0.97
N THR A 3 -12.08 5.12 -0.81
CA THR A 3 -13.37 5.33 -0.13
C THR A 3 -14.55 5.44 -1.08
N VAL A 4 -14.40 4.99 -2.33
CA VAL A 4 -15.47 5.04 -3.34
C VAL A 4 -15.86 3.61 -3.64
N ASP A 5 -17.15 3.30 -3.54
CA ASP A 5 -17.67 1.99 -3.91
C ASP A 5 -17.53 1.81 -5.43
N PRO A 6 -16.86 0.73 -5.91
CA PRO A 6 -16.61 0.55 -7.33
C PRO A 6 -17.85 0.15 -8.13
N SER A 7 -18.90 -0.34 -7.49
CA SER A 7 -20.16 -0.77 -8.10
C SER A 7 -21.14 0.39 -8.25
N THR A 8 -21.19 1.30 -7.27
CA THR A 8 -22.13 2.44 -7.26
C THR A 8 -21.47 3.77 -7.64
N GLY A 9 -20.15 3.91 -7.49
CA GLY A 9 -19.42 5.16 -7.68
C GLY A 9 -19.62 6.18 -6.56
N GLU A 10 -20.31 5.80 -5.48
CA GLU A 10 -20.60 6.67 -4.36
C GLU A 10 -19.43 6.67 -3.38
N LYS A 11 -19.14 7.84 -2.80
CA LYS A 11 -18.13 7.96 -1.76
C LYS A 11 -18.74 7.58 -0.42
N ASP A 12 -18.04 6.74 0.33
CA ASP A 12 -18.40 6.37 1.70
C ASP A 12 -18.45 7.64 2.59
N PRO A 13 -19.59 7.90 3.28
CA PRO A 13 -19.78 9.11 4.08
C PRO A 13 -18.88 9.14 5.33
N ASP A 14 -18.56 7.97 5.87
CA ASP A 14 -17.65 7.79 7.01
C ASP A 14 -16.18 7.72 6.55
N VAL A 15 -15.94 7.84 5.24
CA VAL A 15 -14.60 7.87 4.64
C VAL A 15 -13.86 6.55 4.86
N GLU A 16 -14.59 5.44 5.03
CA GLU A 16 -13.99 4.12 5.13
C GLU A 16 -13.55 3.60 3.75
N PRO A 17 -12.49 2.78 3.68
CA PRO A 17 -11.69 2.21 4.79
C PRO A 17 -10.54 3.13 5.27
N LEU A 18 -10.48 4.39 4.83
CA LEU A 18 -9.31 5.24 5.05
C LEU A 18 -9.15 5.65 6.52
N GLN A 19 -10.26 5.83 7.24
CA GLN A 19 -10.22 6.14 8.67
C GLN A 19 -9.63 4.98 9.46
N MET A 20 -10.16 3.77 9.29
CA MET A 20 -9.62 2.56 9.92
C MET A 20 -8.13 2.35 9.58
N LEU A 21 -7.72 2.53 8.31
CA LEU A 21 -6.31 2.41 7.91
C LEU A 21 -5.39 3.39 8.67
N ARG A 22 -5.84 4.61 8.98
CA ARG A 22 -5.01 5.56 9.75
C ARG A 22 -4.78 5.11 11.19
N GLU A 23 -5.62 4.27 11.76
CA GLU A 23 -5.44 3.85 13.16
C GLU A 23 -4.24 2.91 13.35
N TYR A 24 -3.92 2.07 12.35
CA TYR A 24 -2.91 1.02 12.50
C TYR A 24 -1.89 0.91 11.35
N ARG A 25 -2.04 1.68 10.26
CA ARG A 25 -1.12 1.64 9.10
C ARG A 25 -0.32 2.92 8.90
N LEU A 26 -0.30 3.82 9.88
CA LEU A 26 0.58 4.98 9.82
C LEU A 26 2.05 4.56 9.87
N ALA A 27 2.89 5.32 9.18
CA ALA A 27 4.34 5.12 9.24
C ALA A 27 4.83 5.21 10.69
N PRO A 28 5.76 4.35 11.12
CA PRO A 28 6.39 4.49 12.42
C PRO A 28 7.17 5.80 12.50
N GLU A 29 7.39 6.29 13.72
CA GLU A 29 8.15 7.51 13.95
C GLU A 29 9.55 7.46 13.30
N GLY A 30 10.00 8.60 12.80
CA GLY A 30 11.26 8.74 12.06
C GLY A 30 11.08 9.26 10.64
N LYS A 31 12.04 8.96 9.76
CA LYS A 31 12.11 9.52 8.39
C LYS A 31 10.83 9.27 7.59
N MET A 32 10.29 8.05 7.66
CA MET A 32 9.07 7.68 6.94
C MET A 32 7.85 8.47 7.41
N ARG A 33 7.71 8.72 8.72
CA ARG A 33 6.62 9.54 9.26
C ARG A 33 6.65 10.96 8.73
N THR A 34 7.82 11.59 8.59
CA THR A 34 7.94 12.96 8.05
C THR A 34 7.49 13.04 6.59
N ILE A 35 7.75 11.99 5.82
CA ILE A 35 7.39 11.91 4.39
C ILE A 35 5.89 11.61 4.22
N TYR A 36 5.40 10.55 4.84
CA TYR A 36 4.04 10.04 4.63
C TYR A 36 2.98 10.64 5.58
N LYS A 37 3.40 11.26 6.68
CA LYS A 37 2.54 11.99 7.63
C LYS A 37 1.35 11.16 8.13
N GLN A 38 0.14 11.54 7.71
CA GLN A 38 -1.14 10.91 8.07
C GLN A 38 -1.71 10.03 6.93
N SER A 39 -0.92 9.81 5.87
CA SER A 39 -1.24 8.87 4.82
C SER A 39 -0.84 7.47 5.28
N PRO A 40 -1.80 6.54 5.46
CA PRO A 40 -1.48 5.18 5.85
C PRO A 40 -0.72 4.46 4.73
N ILE A 41 0.25 3.62 5.12
CA ILE A 41 1.00 2.77 4.20
C ILE A 41 0.14 1.55 3.85
N PHE A 42 -0.28 1.43 2.61
CA PHE A 42 -1.06 0.27 2.13
C PHE A 42 -0.61 -0.12 0.73
N GLY A 43 0.14 -1.23 0.63
CA GLY A 43 0.82 -1.65 -0.60
C GLY A 43 2.30 -1.22 -0.66
N VAL A 44 2.96 -1.54 -1.77
CA VAL A 44 4.36 -1.20 -2.04
C VAL A 44 4.52 -0.79 -3.50
N ASN A 45 5.38 0.20 -3.76
CA ASN A 45 5.78 0.55 -5.12
C ASN A 45 6.94 -0.36 -5.54
N MET A 46 6.80 -1.04 -6.67
CA MET A 46 7.84 -1.90 -7.24
C MET A 46 8.29 -1.36 -8.60
N GLY A 47 9.59 -1.51 -8.89
CA GLY A 47 10.16 -1.24 -10.21
C GLY A 47 10.41 -2.54 -10.98
N LEU A 48 10.39 -2.45 -12.31
CA LEU A 48 10.74 -3.58 -13.17
C LEU A 48 12.26 -3.76 -13.23
N ASN A 49 12.76 -4.93 -12.82
CA ASN A 49 14.17 -5.30 -13.00
C ASN A 49 14.39 -6.13 -14.27
N LYS A 50 13.44 -7.03 -14.58
CA LYS A 50 13.44 -7.89 -15.77
C LYS A 50 12.02 -8.07 -16.28
N GLU A 51 11.83 -7.91 -17.59
CA GLU A 51 10.56 -8.15 -18.28
C GLU A 51 10.17 -9.64 -18.34
N GLY A 52 8.88 -9.91 -18.51
CA GLY A 52 8.35 -11.26 -18.63
C GLY A 52 6.83 -11.33 -18.51
N THR A 53 6.30 -12.56 -18.51
CA THR A 53 4.87 -12.82 -18.31
C THR A 53 4.65 -13.49 -16.96
N ILE A 54 3.69 -12.98 -16.20
CA ILE A 54 3.20 -13.56 -14.94
C ILE A 54 1.73 -13.95 -15.10
N ARG A 55 1.29 -14.96 -14.33
CA ARG A 55 -0.07 -15.48 -14.35
C ARG A 55 -0.58 -15.69 -12.92
N VAL A 56 -1.91 -15.70 -12.78
CA VAL A 56 -2.56 -16.09 -11.52
C VAL A 56 -2.16 -17.53 -11.19
N GLY A 57 -1.65 -17.74 -9.98
CA GLY A 57 -1.18 -19.03 -9.51
C GLY A 57 0.32 -19.26 -9.66
N ASP A 58 1.07 -18.35 -10.30
CA ASP A 58 2.53 -18.44 -10.33
C ASP A 58 3.12 -18.31 -8.91
N GLU A 59 4.15 -19.11 -8.64
CA GLU A 59 4.88 -19.03 -7.38
C GLU A 59 5.64 -17.70 -7.25
N VAL A 60 5.57 -17.09 -6.08
CA VAL A 60 6.23 -15.81 -5.79
C VAL A 60 7.42 -16.05 -4.85
N TYR A 61 8.61 -15.71 -5.32
CA TYR A 61 9.84 -15.81 -4.55
C TYR A 61 10.27 -14.43 -4.04
N ALA A 62 10.35 -14.28 -2.72
CA ALA A 62 10.89 -13.07 -2.09
C ALA A 62 12.38 -13.24 -1.77
N ARG A 63 13.20 -12.24 -2.12
CA ARG A 63 14.58 -12.13 -1.64
C ARG A 63 14.69 -10.90 -0.76
N TYR A 64 15.21 -11.09 0.44
CA TYR A 64 15.57 -10.00 1.33
C TYR A 64 16.92 -9.43 0.90
N LYS A 65 17.09 -8.13 1.09
CA LYS A 65 18.41 -7.51 0.99
C LYS A 65 19.18 -7.81 2.26
N ASP A 66 20.48 -8.01 2.12
CA ASP A 66 21.36 -8.24 3.27
C ASP A 66 21.53 -6.98 4.14
N GLU A 67 21.28 -5.78 3.56
CA GLU A 67 21.36 -4.50 4.26
C GLU A 67 20.06 -3.67 4.13
N PRO A 68 19.59 -3.03 5.23
CA PRO A 68 18.50 -2.06 5.19
C PRO A 68 18.98 -0.73 4.58
N PHE A 69 18.07 -0.05 3.87
CA PHE A 69 18.28 1.29 3.31
C PHE A 69 18.24 2.40 4.37
#